data_AF-A0A2N2MH67-F1
#
_entry.id   AF-A0A2N2MH67-F1
#
_cell.length_a   1.000
_cell.length_b   1.000
_cell.length_c   1.000
_cell.angle_alpha   90.00
_cell.angle_beta   90.00
_cell.angle_gamma   90.00
#
_symmetry.space_group_name_H-M   'P 1'
#
loop_
_entity.id
_entity.type
_entity.pdbx_description
1 polymer ?
#
loop_
_entity_poly.entity_id
_entity_poly.type
_entity_poly.pdbx_seq_one_letter_code
_entity_poly.pdbx_strand_id
1 'polypeptide(L)'
;MQSLFSRRAACGGIVLLFLLASCQPAPATPPATLTVEPPSLPLAPPSQTPDTSHLTPDTLQSTPDTSHLIPDTIYLCSPLAVQPLETIAEIITQPFLAPRQLDDGTYKDDAHHGLDLGYYTRDGELFTGTPVLSAANGRVAALIFDRPPYGNAVIVETPFEQIPVHLVSAEKIPVGSSLYILYAHLQNLQTLSLGQKITCGDSLAETGLTGFTGGPHLHFETRWGPAGQIFDSMAYYHVETTEEERANYVLWRMSGTFRLFDPMILLSPPTEN
;
A
#
# COMPACT_ATOMS: atom_id res chain seq x y z
N MET A 1 -88.05 3.21 -40.55
CA MET A 1 -87.50 2.04 -41.28
C MET A 1 -86.11 2.39 -41.75
N GLN A 2 -85.07 1.95 -41.05
CA GLN A 2 -83.72 1.75 -41.56
C GLN A 2 -82.93 1.01 -40.47
N SER A 3 -82.11 0.08 -40.91
CA SER A 3 -81.50 -0.97 -40.13
C SER A 3 -80.02 -0.68 -39.87
N LEU A 4 -79.47 -1.38 -38.87
CA LEU A 4 -78.15 -2.04 -38.83
C LEU A 4 -77.17 -1.61 -37.72
N PHE A 5 -76.85 -2.64 -36.93
CA PHE A 5 -75.58 -3.02 -36.30
C PHE A 5 -74.98 -2.20 -35.15
N SER A 6 -75.23 -2.71 -33.94
CA SER A 6 -74.38 -2.56 -32.75
C SER A 6 -73.35 -3.70 -32.73
N ARG A 7 -72.04 -3.37 -32.72
CA ARG A 7 -70.95 -4.32 -32.42
C ARG A 7 -70.70 -4.34 -30.91
N ARG A 8 -70.89 -5.48 -30.27
CA ARG A 8 -70.41 -5.76 -28.91
C ARG A 8 -69.06 -6.48 -29.02
N ALA A 9 -68.02 -5.91 -28.41
CA ALA A 9 -66.74 -6.59 -28.19
C ALA A 9 -66.89 -7.48 -26.94
N ALA A 10 -66.60 -8.77 -27.09
CA ALA A 10 -66.58 -9.73 -25.99
C ALA A 10 -65.19 -9.77 -25.36
N CYS A 11 -65.11 -9.50 -24.06
CA CYS A 11 -63.94 -9.74 -23.22
C CYS A 11 -63.78 -11.27 -23.03
N GLY A 12 -62.78 -11.86 -23.67
CA GLY A 12 -62.32 -13.22 -23.37
C GLY A 12 -61.28 -13.18 -22.27
N GLY A 13 -61.66 -13.54 -21.04
CA GLY A 13 -60.73 -13.74 -19.94
C GLY A 13 -59.99 -15.07 -20.12
N ILE A 14 -58.67 -15.00 -20.33
CA ILE A 14 -57.78 -16.17 -20.31
C ILE A 14 -57.27 -16.32 -18.87
N VAL A 15 -57.70 -17.38 -18.21
CA VAL A 15 -57.17 -17.82 -16.91
C VAL A 15 -55.91 -18.66 -17.18
N LEU A 16 -54.74 -18.11 -16.85
CA LEU A 16 -53.47 -18.83 -16.92
C LEU A 16 -53.24 -19.54 -15.57
N LEU A 17 -53.34 -20.88 -15.56
CA LEU A 17 -52.96 -21.70 -14.41
C LEU A 17 -51.42 -21.74 -14.30
N PHE A 18 -50.86 -21.15 -13.24
CA PHE A 18 -49.46 -21.35 -12.86
C PHE A 18 -49.29 -22.66 -12.10
N LEU A 19 -48.65 -23.64 -12.72
CA LEU A 19 -48.14 -24.85 -12.05
C LEU A 19 -46.87 -24.47 -11.28
N LEU A 20 -46.97 -24.42 -9.95
CA LEU A 20 -45.80 -24.33 -9.07
C LEU A 20 -45.14 -25.71 -8.97
N ALA A 21 -43.97 -25.85 -9.60
CA ALA A 21 -43.09 -27.00 -9.38
C ALA A 21 -42.29 -26.77 -8.09
N SER A 22 -42.57 -27.55 -7.05
CA SER A 22 -41.77 -27.59 -5.82
C SER A 22 -40.57 -28.51 -6.00
N CYS A 23 -39.35 -27.98 -5.91
CA CYS A 23 -38.15 -28.79 -5.75
C CYS A 23 -38.05 -29.24 -4.29
N GLN A 24 -38.19 -30.54 -4.03
CA GLN A 24 -37.77 -31.11 -2.75
C GLN A 24 -36.24 -31.26 -2.72
N PRO A 25 -35.55 -30.85 -1.64
CA PRO A 25 -34.15 -31.18 -1.46
C PRO A 25 -33.97 -32.68 -1.11
N ALA A 26 -32.94 -33.30 -1.68
CA ALA A 26 -32.58 -34.68 -1.41
C ALA A 26 -32.13 -34.89 0.05
N PRO A 27 -32.36 -36.07 0.65
CA PRO A 27 -31.92 -36.37 2.00
C PRO A 27 -30.38 -36.39 2.09
N ALA A 28 -29.84 -35.68 3.08
CA ALA A 28 -28.41 -35.64 3.36
C ALA A 28 -27.90 -37.01 3.82
N THR A 29 -26.86 -37.52 3.17
CA THR A 29 -26.12 -38.70 3.60
C THR A 29 -25.23 -38.31 4.79
N PRO A 30 -25.22 -39.06 5.91
CA PRO A 30 -24.30 -38.77 7.00
C PRO A 30 -22.86 -39.00 6.56
N PRO A 31 -21.89 -38.15 6.99
CA PRO A 31 -20.50 -38.34 6.65
C PRO A 31 -19.94 -39.61 7.29
N ALA A 32 -19.10 -40.33 6.56
CA ALA A 32 -18.38 -41.49 7.05
C ALA A 32 -17.45 -41.07 8.20
N THR A 33 -17.59 -41.72 9.36
CA THR A 33 -16.69 -41.56 10.50
C THR A 33 -15.31 -42.10 10.12
N LEU A 34 -14.35 -41.21 9.89
CA LEU A 34 -12.94 -41.58 9.77
C LEU A 34 -12.39 -41.80 11.17
N THR A 35 -12.12 -43.06 11.51
CA THR A 35 -11.31 -43.42 12.69
C THR A 35 -9.87 -42.99 12.42
N VAL A 36 -9.45 -41.88 13.01
CA VAL A 36 -8.06 -41.44 12.99
C VAL A 36 -7.29 -42.24 14.04
N GLU A 37 -6.42 -43.14 13.58
CA GLU A 37 -5.42 -43.83 14.40
C GLU A 37 -4.39 -42.79 14.91
N PRO A 38 -4.03 -42.78 16.20
CA PRO A 38 -3.08 -41.80 16.72
C PRO A 38 -1.67 -42.08 16.18
N PRO A 39 -0.90 -41.03 15.81
CA PRO A 39 0.46 -41.20 15.35
C PRO A 39 1.35 -41.72 16.48
N SER A 40 2.14 -42.76 16.19
CA SER A 40 3.21 -43.23 17.05
C SER A 40 4.37 -42.22 17.03
N LEU A 41 4.75 -41.74 18.22
CA LEU A 41 5.86 -40.81 18.41
C LEU A 41 7.20 -41.49 18.07
N PRO A 42 8.07 -40.89 17.25
CA PRO A 42 9.45 -41.35 17.11
C PRO A 42 10.24 -41.07 18.41
N LEU A 43 11.02 -42.06 18.85
CA LEU A 43 11.98 -41.93 19.94
C LEU A 43 13.00 -40.81 19.64
N ALA A 44 13.21 -39.90 20.59
CA ALA A 44 14.23 -38.86 20.48
C ALA A 44 15.65 -39.46 20.52
N PRO A 45 16.61 -38.96 19.73
CA PRO A 45 18.02 -39.34 19.86
C PRO A 45 18.66 -38.73 21.13
N PRO A 46 19.73 -39.33 21.67
CA PRO A 46 20.36 -38.87 22.89
C PRO A 46 21.02 -37.49 22.73
N SER A 47 20.84 -36.68 23.77
CA SER A 47 21.40 -35.35 23.97
C SER A 47 22.93 -35.38 23.95
N GLN A 48 23.55 -34.59 23.07
CA GLN A 48 24.98 -34.27 23.15
C GLN A 48 25.14 -32.95 23.91
N THR A 49 25.80 -33.01 25.06
CA THR A 49 26.31 -31.87 25.81
C THR A 49 27.28 -31.05 24.95
N PRO A 50 27.14 -29.70 24.87
CA PRO A 50 28.21 -28.88 24.32
C PRO A 50 29.34 -28.76 25.33
N ASP A 51 30.54 -29.05 24.84
CA ASP A 51 31.81 -28.91 25.53
C ASP A 51 32.13 -27.43 25.77
N THR A 52 32.10 -26.99 27.03
CA THR A 52 32.50 -25.65 27.43
C THR A 52 34.02 -25.56 27.45
N SER A 53 34.61 -25.17 26.32
CA SER A 53 35.99 -24.68 26.27
C SER A 53 36.04 -23.24 25.79
N HIS A 54 36.36 -22.36 26.75
CA HIS A 54 37.06 -21.08 26.61
C HIS A 54 36.98 -20.32 25.29
N LEU A 55 36.23 -19.22 25.28
CA LEU A 55 36.60 -18.02 24.52
C LEU A 55 36.38 -16.77 25.38
N THR A 56 37.48 -16.06 25.62
CA THR A 56 37.57 -14.71 26.18
C THR A 56 36.82 -13.71 25.30
N PRO A 57 36.15 -12.68 25.86
CA PRO A 57 35.55 -11.63 25.07
C PRO A 57 36.64 -10.65 24.63
N ASP A 58 37.03 -10.72 23.36
CA ASP A 58 37.84 -9.69 22.73
C ASP A 58 36.90 -8.58 22.24
N THR A 59 36.85 -7.50 23.01
CA THR A 59 36.06 -6.31 22.72
C THR A 59 36.78 -5.48 21.65
N LEU A 60 36.81 -5.97 20.41
CA LEU A 60 37.13 -5.13 19.26
C LEU A 60 35.82 -4.63 18.64
N GLN A 61 35.61 -3.34 18.84
CA GLN A 61 34.54 -2.52 18.29
C GLN A 61 34.58 -2.61 16.76
N SER A 62 33.79 -3.52 16.21
CA SER A 62 33.60 -3.68 14.77
C SER A 62 32.79 -2.49 14.25
N THR A 63 33.48 -1.55 13.59
CA THR A 63 32.84 -0.63 12.67
C THR A 63 32.24 -1.44 11.51
N PRO A 64 31.00 -1.18 11.07
CA PRO A 64 30.44 -1.88 9.92
C PRO A 64 31.32 -1.66 8.69
N ASP A 65 31.68 -2.75 8.01
CA ASP A 65 32.42 -2.72 6.76
C ASP A 65 31.50 -2.17 5.66
N THR A 66 31.69 -0.91 5.30
CA THR A 66 30.94 -0.19 4.27
C THR A 66 31.56 -0.32 2.88
N SER A 67 32.59 -1.15 2.70
CA SER A 67 33.27 -1.33 1.39
C SER A 67 32.40 -1.99 0.31
N HIS A 68 31.22 -2.51 0.68
CA HIS A 68 30.21 -3.05 -0.24
C HIS A 68 29.13 -2.05 -0.65
N LEU A 69 29.15 -0.82 -0.14
CA LEU A 69 28.13 0.18 -0.47
C LEU A 69 28.39 0.76 -1.88
N ILE A 70 27.44 0.51 -2.76
CA ILE A 70 27.39 1.00 -4.14
C ILE A 70 27.14 2.53 -4.12
N PRO A 71 27.75 3.34 -5.00
CA PRO A 71 27.65 4.80 -4.97
C PRO A 71 26.18 5.28 -5.06
N ASP A 72 25.91 6.41 -4.39
CA ASP A 72 24.60 6.99 -4.04
C ASP A 72 23.70 7.42 -5.24
N THR A 73 24.01 6.98 -6.45
CA THR A 73 23.24 7.25 -7.69
C THR A 73 22.49 6.04 -8.25
N ILE A 74 22.52 4.88 -7.58
CA ILE A 74 22.00 3.60 -8.13
C ILE A 74 20.62 3.17 -7.58
N TYR A 75 19.98 3.94 -6.68
CA TYR A 75 18.79 3.46 -5.95
C TYR A 75 17.55 4.36 -5.97
N LEU A 76 17.62 5.53 -6.62
CA LEU A 76 16.50 6.46 -6.68
C LEU A 76 16.09 6.76 -8.12
N CYS A 77 14.80 6.66 -8.38
CA CYS A 77 14.16 6.99 -9.63
C CYS A 77 13.11 8.08 -9.39
N SER A 78 12.78 8.85 -10.44
CA SER A 78 11.61 9.75 -10.35
C SER A 78 10.34 8.93 -10.12
N PRO A 79 9.42 9.38 -9.24
CA PRO A 79 8.13 8.73 -9.07
C PRO A 79 7.19 8.94 -10.27
N LEU A 80 7.56 9.77 -11.26
CA LEU A 80 6.75 10.09 -12.44
C LEU A 80 7.57 9.92 -13.71
N ALA A 81 7.06 9.15 -14.67
CA ALA A 81 7.78 8.89 -15.93
C ALA A 81 8.03 10.15 -16.78
N VAL A 82 7.21 11.20 -16.59
CA VAL A 82 7.24 12.44 -17.38
C VAL A 82 8.00 13.58 -16.71
N GLN A 83 8.41 13.42 -15.46
CA GLN A 83 9.05 14.49 -14.69
C GLN A 83 10.39 13.98 -14.13
N PRO A 84 11.55 14.47 -14.61
CA PRO A 84 12.85 14.13 -14.03
C PRO A 84 12.99 14.59 -12.57
N LEU A 85 13.82 13.90 -11.79
CA LEU A 85 14.07 14.25 -10.38
C LEU A 85 14.60 15.68 -10.21
N GLU A 86 15.45 16.13 -11.12
CA GLU A 86 16.09 17.45 -11.09
C GLU A 86 15.09 18.60 -11.19
N THR A 87 13.91 18.32 -11.74
CA THR A 87 12.83 19.30 -11.98
C THR A 87 11.55 18.92 -11.24
N ILE A 88 11.57 17.90 -10.38
CA ILE A 88 10.37 17.40 -9.67
C ILE A 88 9.75 18.49 -8.79
N ALA A 89 10.59 19.39 -8.24
CA ALA A 89 10.16 20.50 -7.41
C ALA A 89 9.27 21.53 -8.15
N GLU A 90 9.35 21.59 -9.49
CA GLU A 90 8.60 22.54 -10.31
C GLU A 90 7.10 22.22 -10.38
N ILE A 91 6.72 20.98 -10.05
CA ILE A 91 5.32 20.51 -10.10
C ILE A 91 4.74 20.24 -8.71
N ILE A 92 5.34 20.77 -7.65
CA ILE A 92 4.78 20.68 -6.31
C ILE A 92 3.54 21.58 -6.25
N THR A 93 2.36 20.97 -6.13
CA THR A 93 1.09 21.70 -5.96
C THR A 93 0.77 21.94 -4.50
N GLN A 94 1.18 21.03 -3.62
CA GLN A 94 1.05 21.17 -2.18
C GLN A 94 2.28 20.58 -1.48
N PRO A 95 3.07 21.42 -0.76
CA PRO A 95 4.28 20.95 -0.10
C PRO A 95 3.95 20.11 1.15
N PHE A 96 4.96 19.38 1.62
CA PHE A 96 4.93 18.72 2.91
C PHE A 96 4.72 19.72 4.06
N LEU A 97 3.81 19.38 4.97
CA LEU A 97 3.60 20.10 6.21
C LEU A 97 3.50 19.08 7.34
N ALA A 98 4.55 19.03 8.17
CA ALA A 98 4.60 18.10 9.29
C ALA A 98 3.37 18.27 10.21
N PRO A 99 2.73 17.16 10.62
CA PRO A 99 1.65 17.23 11.58
C PRO A 99 2.13 17.64 12.95
N ARG A 100 1.18 18.06 13.79
CA ARG A 100 1.49 18.26 15.21
C ARG A 100 1.78 16.93 15.89
N GLN A 101 2.90 16.87 16.58
CA GLN A 101 3.20 15.79 17.51
C GLN A 101 2.51 16.04 18.86
N LEU A 102 1.94 15.00 19.44
CA LEU A 102 1.32 15.00 20.76
C LEU A 102 2.34 14.57 21.83
N ASP A 103 2.02 14.80 23.11
CA ASP A 103 2.92 14.54 24.24
C ASP A 103 3.31 13.06 24.39
N ASP A 104 2.50 12.14 23.88
CA ASP A 104 2.76 10.69 23.86
C ASP A 104 3.60 10.24 22.65
N GLY A 105 4.04 11.17 21.80
CA GLY A 105 4.85 10.92 20.61
C GLY A 105 4.06 10.52 19.36
N THR A 106 2.72 10.43 19.45
CA THR A 106 1.82 10.23 18.31
C THR A 106 1.63 11.54 17.52
N TYR A 107 1.04 11.45 16.33
CA TYR A 107 0.68 12.58 15.48
C TYR A 107 -0.83 12.82 15.51
N LYS A 108 -1.19 14.09 15.52
CA LYS A 108 -2.55 14.47 15.15
C LYS A 108 -2.76 14.21 13.66
N ASP A 109 -3.98 13.82 13.28
CA ASP A 109 -4.36 13.73 11.87
C ASP A 109 -4.70 15.14 11.35
N ASP A 110 -3.66 15.95 11.14
CA ASP A 110 -3.75 17.29 10.58
C ASP A 110 -2.60 17.58 9.61
N ALA A 111 -2.55 18.80 9.08
CA ALA A 111 -1.53 19.22 8.12
C ALA A 111 -1.52 18.35 6.84
N HIS A 112 -0.35 18.20 6.21
CA HIS A 112 -0.19 17.51 4.94
C HIS A 112 0.94 16.50 5.01
N HIS A 113 0.58 15.23 5.23
CA HIS A 113 1.51 14.14 5.54
C HIS A 113 2.30 13.61 4.33
N GLY A 114 2.51 14.42 3.31
CA GLY A 114 3.20 14.02 2.10
C GLY A 114 3.46 15.21 1.19
N LEU A 115 3.73 14.92 -0.07
CA LEU A 115 3.98 15.87 -1.12
C LEU A 115 2.98 15.62 -2.24
N ASP A 116 2.29 16.66 -2.71
CA ASP A 116 1.42 16.55 -3.87
C ASP A 116 2.16 17.07 -5.10
N LEU A 117 2.32 16.18 -6.09
CA LEU A 117 2.97 16.45 -7.35
C LEU A 117 1.93 16.46 -8.47
N GLY A 118 1.85 17.53 -9.24
CA GLY A 118 0.96 17.59 -10.39
C GLY A 118 0.86 18.95 -11.06
N TYR A 119 -0.06 19.02 -12.02
CA TYR A 119 -0.49 20.25 -12.67
C TYR A 119 -1.90 20.02 -13.22
N TYR A 120 -2.62 21.09 -13.54
CA TYR A 120 -3.95 20.91 -14.13
C TYR A 120 -3.84 20.39 -15.57
N THR A 121 -3.12 21.11 -16.43
CA THR A 121 -2.79 20.68 -17.79
C THR A 121 -1.37 21.09 -18.19
N ARG A 122 -0.75 20.33 -19.10
CA ARG A 122 0.50 20.68 -19.79
C ARG A 122 0.37 20.25 -21.25
N ASP A 123 0.62 21.15 -22.18
CA ASP A 123 0.47 20.92 -23.62
C ASP A 123 -0.93 20.40 -24.03
N GLY A 124 -1.96 20.78 -23.27
CA GLY A 124 -3.34 20.36 -23.50
C GLY A 124 -3.75 19.04 -22.84
N GLU A 125 -2.80 18.32 -22.24
CA GLU A 125 -3.04 17.05 -21.55
C GLU A 125 -3.25 17.26 -20.05
N LEU A 126 -4.21 16.54 -19.47
CA LEU A 126 -4.44 16.51 -18.02
C LEU A 126 -3.33 15.73 -17.33
N PHE A 127 -3.10 16.01 -16.05
CA PHE A 127 -2.12 15.24 -15.29
C PHE A 127 -2.60 13.82 -14.93
N THR A 128 -3.90 13.54 -14.94
CA THR A 128 -4.47 12.19 -14.81
C THR A 128 -3.96 11.29 -15.94
N GLY A 129 -3.67 10.01 -15.63
CA GLY A 129 -3.10 9.07 -16.61
C GLY A 129 -1.58 9.15 -16.71
N THR A 130 -0.92 10.03 -15.95
CA THR A 130 0.55 10.11 -15.93
C THR A 130 1.11 8.85 -15.27
N PRO A 131 2.06 8.13 -15.91
CA PRO A 131 2.61 6.92 -15.32
C PRO A 131 3.37 7.21 -14.02
N VAL A 132 2.99 6.49 -12.97
CA VAL A 132 3.63 6.51 -11.64
C VAL A 132 4.58 5.34 -11.54
N LEU A 133 5.82 5.63 -11.14
CA LEU A 133 6.92 4.68 -11.05
C LEU A 133 7.37 4.52 -9.60
N SER A 134 7.98 3.38 -9.26
CA SER A 134 8.63 3.23 -7.96
C SER A 134 9.83 4.15 -7.86
N ALA A 135 9.86 5.00 -6.84
CA ALA A 135 10.99 5.88 -6.57
C ALA A 135 12.21 5.12 -6.03
N ALA A 136 12.03 3.97 -5.37
CA ALA A 136 13.12 3.18 -4.81
C ALA A 136 12.97 1.68 -5.06
N ASN A 137 14.05 0.92 -4.93
CA ASN A 137 14.01 -0.54 -4.88
C ASN A 137 13.30 -1.01 -3.61
N GLY A 138 12.62 -2.15 -3.66
CA GLY A 138 11.92 -2.66 -2.49
C GLY A 138 10.99 -3.81 -2.79
N ARG A 139 9.90 -3.87 -2.03
CA ARG A 139 8.79 -4.80 -2.22
C ARG A 139 7.46 -4.12 -1.96
N VAL A 140 6.40 -4.60 -2.61
CA VAL A 140 5.04 -4.10 -2.36
C VAL A 140 4.61 -4.47 -0.93
N ALA A 141 4.35 -3.47 -0.10
CA ALA A 141 3.92 -3.61 1.28
C ALA A 141 2.40 -3.40 1.47
N ALA A 142 1.76 -2.69 0.55
CA ALA A 142 0.30 -2.53 0.54
C ALA A 142 -0.23 -2.31 -0.87
N LEU A 143 -1.42 -2.85 -1.13
CA LEU A 143 -2.25 -2.56 -2.30
C LEU A 143 -3.64 -2.18 -1.79
N ILE A 144 -3.93 -0.88 -1.77
CA ILE A 144 -5.18 -0.34 -1.25
C ILE A 144 -6.06 -0.01 -2.45
N PHE A 145 -7.28 -0.53 -2.46
CA PHE A 145 -8.22 -0.37 -3.58
C PHE A 145 -9.37 0.56 -3.18
N ASP A 146 -9.34 1.77 -3.73
CA ASP A 146 -10.36 2.82 -3.59
C ASP A 146 -10.87 3.04 -2.16
N ARG A 147 -9.95 3.24 -1.20
CA ARG A 147 -10.28 3.50 0.21
C ARG A 147 -9.93 4.92 0.64
N PRO A 148 -10.88 5.70 1.20
CA PRO A 148 -10.59 7.07 1.64
C PRO A 148 -9.73 7.09 2.92
N PRO A 149 -8.75 8.02 3.01
CA PRO A 149 -8.60 9.18 2.14
C PRO A 149 -7.75 8.93 0.88
N TYR A 150 -6.90 7.91 0.83
CA TYR A 150 -5.91 7.75 -0.24
C TYR A 150 -6.48 7.32 -1.59
N GLY A 151 -7.63 6.66 -1.62
CA GLY A 151 -8.19 6.05 -2.82
C GLY A 151 -7.44 4.76 -3.17
N ASN A 152 -7.12 4.57 -4.45
CA ASN A 152 -6.15 3.56 -4.84
C ASN A 152 -4.76 4.01 -4.41
N ALA A 153 -4.05 3.14 -3.68
CA ALA A 153 -2.70 3.42 -3.24
C ALA A 153 -1.81 2.18 -3.22
N VAL A 154 -0.51 2.42 -3.39
CA VAL A 154 0.54 1.41 -3.27
C VAL A 154 1.51 1.89 -2.19
N ILE A 155 1.96 0.98 -1.32
CA ILE A 155 3.11 1.23 -0.45
C ILE A 155 4.25 0.32 -0.89
N VAL A 156 5.44 0.88 -1.07
CA VAL A 156 6.68 0.14 -1.33
C VAL A 156 7.57 0.21 -0.09
N GLU A 157 8.04 -0.93 0.39
CA GLU A 157 9.02 -1.04 1.47
C GLU A 157 10.43 -1.30 0.91
N THR A 158 11.39 -0.45 1.28
CA THR A 158 12.82 -0.59 1.02
C THR A 158 13.54 -1.06 2.29
N PRO A 159 14.15 -2.27 2.31
CA PRO A 159 14.92 -2.77 3.46
C PRO A 159 16.08 -1.85 3.82
N PHE A 160 16.50 -1.87 5.10
CA PHE A 160 17.56 -0.99 5.63
C PHE A 160 18.82 -0.94 4.75
N GLU A 161 19.28 -2.09 4.29
CA GLU A 161 20.51 -2.25 3.51
C GLU A 161 20.43 -1.63 2.10
N GLN A 162 19.22 -1.26 1.66
CA GLN A 162 18.94 -0.63 0.37
C GLN A 162 18.51 0.84 0.52
N ILE A 163 18.45 1.38 1.73
CA ILE A 163 18.15 2.80 1.94
C ILE A 163 19.41 3.61 1.61
N PRO A 164 19.31 4.67 0.77
CA PRO A 164 20.43 5.57 0.50
C PRO A 164 21.09 6.10 1.79
N VAL A 165 22.43 6.09 1.86
CA VAL A 165 23.15 6.37 3.11
C VAL A 165 22.92 7.80 3.61
N HIS A 166 22.75 8.75 2.68
CA HIS A 166 22.42 10.12 3.03
C HIS A 166 21.08 10.22 3.77
N LEU A 167 20.08 9.39 3.44
CA LEU A 167 18.81 9.34 4.16
C LEU A 167 18.92 8.71 5.53
N VAL A 168 19.66 7.59 5.63
CA VAL A 168 19.95 6.96 6.92
C VAL A 168 20.57 7.99 7.87
N SER A 169 21.47 8.83 7.35
CA SER A 169 22.15 9.88 8.12
C SER A 169 21.24 11.07 8.46
N ALA A 170 20.49 11.60 7.48
CA ALA A 170 19.63 12.77 7.64
C ALA A 170 18.47 12.50 8.62
N GLU A 171 17.80 11.37 8.44
CA GLU A 171 16.63 10.98 9.23
C GLU A 171 16.98 10.13 10.47
N LYS A 172 18.27 9.80 10.65
CA LYS A 172 18.77 8.96 11.75
C LYS A 172 18.04 7.62 11.82
N ILE A 173 17.85 6.98 10.67
CA ILE A 173 17.08 5.75 10.55
C ILE A 173 17.81 4.62 11.31
N PRO A 174 17.18 3.97 12.30
CA PRO A 174 17.82 2.90 13.05
C PRO A 174 18.08 1.66 12.19
N VAL A 175 19.19 0.98 12.46
CA VAL A 175 19.49 -0.34 11.86
C VAL A 175 18.33 -1.30 12.15
N GLY A 176 17.90 -2.04 11.12
CA GLY A 176 16.76 -2.95 11.21
C GLY A 176 15.39 -2.31 10.97
N SER A 177 15.32 -0.99 10.74
CA SER A 177 14.13 -0.33 10.21
C SER A 177 14.00 -0.50 8.69
N SER A 178 12.89 -0.08 8.11
CA SER A 178 12.73 0.02 6.65
C SER A 178 12.13 1.37 6.27
N LEU A 179 12.46 1.81 5.05
CA LEU A 179 11.83 2.96 4.41
C LEU A 179 10.54 2.48 3.73
N TYR A 180 9.50 3.28 3.82
CA TYR A 180 8.22 3.05 3.19
C TYR A 180 7.81 4.29 2.39
N ILE A 181 7.36 4.07 1.15
CA ILE A 181 6.93 5.10 0.23
C ILE A 181 5.49 4.81 -0.19
N LEU A 182 4.57 5.75 0.04
CA LEU A 182 3.17 5.63 -0.33
C LEU A 182 2.88 6.49 -1.57
N TYR A 183 2.19 5.90 -2.54
CA TYR A 183 1.71 6.53 -3.76
C TYR A 183 0.18 6.47 -3.74
N ALA A 184 -0.52 7.61 -3.80
CA ALA A 184 -1.97 7.68 -3.63
C ALA A 184 -2.68 8.47 -4.75
N HIS A 185 -4.02 8.43 -4.68
CA HIS A 185 -4.95 8.95 -5.68
C HIS A 185 -4.78 8.32 -7.05
N LEU A 186 -4.41 7.04 -7.10
CA LEU A 186 -4.03 6.36 -8.33
C LEU A 186 -5.23 5.89 -9.17
N GLN A 187 -4.98 5.58 -10.44
CA GLN A 187 -5.88 4.81 -11.30
C GLN A 187 -5.06 3.78 -12.08
N ASN A 188 -5.74 2.84 -12.74
CA ASN A 188 -5.09 1.85 -13.62
C ASN A 188 -3.87 1.19 -12.96
N LEU A 189 -4.05 0.71 -11.72
CA LEU A 189 -3.01 -0.02 -10.98
C LEU A 189 -2.48 -1.17 -11.84
N GLN A 190 -1.16 -1.33 -11.86
CA GLN A 190 -0.54 -2.50 -12.49
C GLN A 190 -0.97 -3.77 -11.74
N THR A 191 -0.86 -4.92 -12.42
CA THR A 191 -1.11 -6.22 -11.76
C THR A 191 0.05 -6.56 -10.85
N LEU A 192 -0.05 -6.09 -9.60
CA LEU A 192 0.95 -6.27 -8.55
C LEU A 192 0.49 -7.31 -7.51
N SER A 193 1.43 -7.83 -6.73
CA SER A 193 1.14 -8.71 -5.59
C SER A 193 1.87 -8.25 -4.33
N LEU A 194 1.27 -8.45 -3.15
CA LEU A 194 1.96 -8.18 -1.88
C LEU A 194 3.26 -9.00 -1.81
N GLY A 195 4.33 -8.36 -1.33
CA GLY A 195 5.67 -8.94 -1.26
C GLY A 195 6.41 -9.02 -2.60
N GLN A 196 5.78 -8.65 -3.72
CA GLN A 196 6.45 -8.59 -5.02
C GLN A 196 7.66 -7.66 -4.94
N LYS A 197 8.82 -8.12 -5.44
CA LYS A 197 10.02 -7.29 -5.58
C LYS A 197 9.78 -6.20 -6.63
N ILE A 198 10.19 -4.99 -6.30
CA ILE A 198 10.08 -3.80 -7.13
C ILE A 198 11.48 -3.19 -7.26
N THR A 199 11.84 -2.80 -8.47
CA THR A 199 13.02 -2.00 -8.77
C THR A 199 12.59 -0.55 -8.95
N CYS A 200 13.47 0.41 -8.64
CA CYS A 200 13.17 1.80 -8.97
C CYS A 200 12.91 1.94 -10.48
N GLY A 201 11.92 2.75 -10.84
CA GLY A 201 11.48 2.94 -12.22
C GLY A 201 10.43 1.92 -12.69
N ASP A 202 10.16 0.85 -11.94
CA ASP A 202 9.06 -0.07 -12.27
C ASP A 202 7.73 0.68 -12.23
N SER A 203 6.87 0.44 -13.22
CA SER A 203 5.53 1.04 -13.26
C SER A 203 4.65 0.45 -12.17
N LEU A 204 3.98 1.32 -11.42
CA LEU A 204 3.06 0.94 -10.35
C LEU A 204 1.60 1.17 -10.75
N ALA A 205 1.33 2.31 -11.40
CA ALA A 205 0.00 2.78 -11.73
C ALA A 205 0.04 4.00 -12.64
N GLU A 206 -1.08 4.70 -12.76
CA GLU A 206 -1.17 6.05 -13.27
C GLU A 206 -1.74 6.99 -12.18
N THR A 207 -1.45 8.28 -12.29
CA THR A 207 -2.11 9.31 -11.48
C THR A 207 -3.61 9.35 -11.80
N GLY A 208 -4.43 9.56 -10.78
CA GLY A 208 -5.89 9.42 -10.88
C GLY A 208 -6.63 10.47 -10.08
N LEU A 209 -7.85 10.11 -9.70
CA LEU A 209 -8.79 10.95 -8.94
C LEU A 209 -9.54 10.18 -7.83
N THR A 210 -9.05 9.00 -7.44
CA THR A 210 -9.70 8.20 -6.39
C THR A 210 -9.44 8.73 -4.98
N GLY A 211 -10.32 8.40 -4.03
CA GLY A 211 -10.20 8.86 -2.65
C GLY A 211 -10.59 10.33 -2.48
N PHE A 212 -10.00 10.98 -1.48
CA PHE A 212 -10.29 12.38 -1.15
C PHE A 212 -9.26 13.30 -1.79
N THR A 213 -9.55 13.71 -3.02
CA THR A 213 -8.68 14.60 -3.81
C THR A 213 -9.47 15.77 -4.40
N GLY A 214 -8.84 16.94 -4.47
CA GLY A 214 -9.40 18.14 -5.10
C GLY A 214 -9.14 18.25 -6.60
N GLY A 215 -8.29 17.38 -7.17
CA GLY A 215 -7.91 17.42 -8.57
C GLY A 215 -6.73 16.49 -8.90
N PRO A 216 -6.34 16.35 -10.17
CA PRO A 216 -5.30 15.40 -10.59
C PRO A 216 -3.94 15.70 -9.97
N HIS A 217 -3.42 14.78 -9.16
CA HIS A 217 -2.06 14.81 -8.61
C HIS A 217 -1.64 13.41 -8.15
N LEU A 218 -0.34 13.24 -7.89
CA LEU A 218 0.20 12.14 -7.10
C LEU A 218 0.41 12.63 -5.68
N HIS A 219 -0.27 12.01 -4.70
CA HIS A 219 0.08 12.18 -3.29
C HIS A 219 1.16 11.17 -2.90
N PHE A 220 2.28 11.68 -2.39
CA PHE A 220 3.50 10.91 -2.17
C PHE A 220 3.98 11.08 -0.72
N GLU A 221 3.98 10.01 0.08
CA GLU A 221 4.48 10.04 1.47
C GLU A 221 5.77 9.24 1.62
N THR A 222 6.63 9.69 2.54
CA THR A 222 7.85 8.97 2.94
C THR A 222 7.89 8.77 4.44
N ARG A 223 8.07 7.51 4.87
CA ARG A 223 8.15 7.14 6.28
C ARG A 223 9.24 6.11 6.51
N TRP A 224 9.78 6.05 7.72
CA TRP A 224 10.56 4.88 8.15
C TRP A 224 9.95 4.26 9.41
N GLY A 225 10.09 2.95 9.58
CA GLY A 225 9.45 2.22 10.67
C GLY A 225 9.96 0.79 10.81
N PRO A 226 9.26 -0.06 11.60
CA PRO A 226 9.59 -1.49 11.73
C PRO A 226 9.68 -2.16 10.35
N ALA A 227 10.68 -3.02 10.14
CA ALA A 227 10.81 -3.77 8.91
C ALA A 227 9.75 -4.89 8.79
N GLY A 228 9.34 -5.18 7.57
CA GLY A 228 8.46 -6.29 7.19
C GLY A 228 6.97 -6.04 7.42
N GLN A 229 6.54 -4.78 7.60
CA GLN A 229 5.12 -4.48 7.77
C GLN A 229 4.39 -4.61 6.43
N ILE A 230 3.33 -5.41 6.43
CA ILE A 230 2.35 -5.49 5.35
C ILE A 230 1.03 -4.86 5.84
N PHE A 231 0.33 -4.16 4.95
CA PHE A 231 -1.01 -3.65 5.20
C PHE A 231 -1.96 -4.21 4.14
N ASP A 232 -2.97 -4.96 4.59
CA ASP A 232 -3.99 -5.52 3.68
C ASP A 232 -4.90 -4.42 3.12
N SER A 233 -5.23 -3.41 3.93
CA SER A 233 -6.00 -2.21 3.55
C SER A 233 -5.86 -1.14 4.65
N MET A 234 -6.24 0.10 4.34
CA MET A 234 -6.40 1.17 5.34
C MET A 234 -7.46 2.18 4.89
N ALA A 235 -8.25 2.67 5.85
CA ALA A 235 -9.26 3.69 5.64
C ALA A 235 -9.60 4.34 6.98
N TYR A 236 -10.23 5.52 6.99
CA TYR A 236 -10.62 6.17 8.25
C TYR A 236 -11.95 6.91 8.21
N TYR A 237 -12.21 7.62 7.12
CA TYR A 237 -13.27 8.64 7.04
C TYR A 237 -14.58 8.14 6.43
N HIS A 238 -14.81 6.82 6.44
CA HIS A 238 -16.03 6.23 5.90
C HIS A 238 -16.76 5.39 6.95
N VAL A 239 -18.08 5.31 6.83
CA VAL A 239 -18.93 4.55 7.77
C VAL A 239 -18.76 3.03 7.63
N GLU A 240 -18.36 2.58 6.44
CA GLU A 240 -18.11 1.17 6.14
C GLU A 240 -16.67 0.73 6.44
N THR A 241 -15.82 1.66 6.89
CA THR A 241 -14.43 1.37 7.27
C THR A 241 -14.41 0.35 8.40
N THR A 242 -13.72 -0.78 8.18
CA THR A 242 -13.58 -1.82 9.21
C THR A 242 -12.70 -1.34 10.37
N GLU A 243 -12.79 -2.01 11.52
CA GLU A 243 -11.92 -1.73 12.66
C GLU A 243 -10.44 -1.94 12.29
N GLU A 244 -10.15 -2.96 11.49
CA GLU A 244 -8.80 -3.27 11.00
C GLU A 244 -8.28 -2.18 10.05
N GLU A 245 -9.08 -1.74 9.08
CA GLU A 245 -8.71 -0.64 8.18
C GLU A 245 -8.41 0.64 8.97
N ARG A 246 -9.20 0.92 10.00
CA ARG A 246 -9.02 2.07 10.90
C ARG A 246 -7.75 1.92 11.74
N ALA A 247 -7.49 0.73 12.28
CA ALA A 247 -6.30 0.44 13.05
C ALA A 247 -5.03 0.57 12.20
N ASN A 248 -5.05 0.07 10.97
CA ASN A 248 -3.94 0.21 10.02
C ASN A 248 -3.70 1.68 9.65
N TYR A 249 -4.76 2.46 9.42
CA TYR A 249 -4.65 3.89 9.18
C TYR A 249 -4.03 4.62 10.38
N VAL A 250 -4.49 4.34 11.60
CA VAL A 250 -3.93 4.94 12.83
C VAL A 250 -2.46 4.54 13.00
N LEU A 251 -2.13 3.26 12.78
CA LEU A 251 -0.77 2.76 12.85
C LEU A 251 0.15 3.49 11.85
N TRP A 252 -0.24 3.55 10.57
CA TRP A 252 0.52 4.19 9.52
C TRP A 252 0.65 5.69 9.74
N ARG A 253 -0.48 6.38 9.92
CA ARG A 253 -0.55 7.84 9.78
C ARG A 253 -0.33 8.58 11.09
N MET A 254 -0.84 8.05 12.20
CA MET A 254 -0.99 8.79 13.47
C MET A 254 -0.13 8.24 14.60
N SER A 255 0.28 6.98 14.59
CA SER A 255 0.87 6.34 15.78
C SER A 255 2.26 6.86 16.15
N GLY A 256 2.98 7.50 15.22
CA GLY A 256 4.40 7.79 15.38
C GLY A 256 5.32 6.58 15.22
N THR A 257 4.79 5.37 15.00
CA THR A 257 5.57 4.15 14.72
C THR A 257 6.22 4.22 13.34
N PHE A 258 5.45 4.67 12.34
CA PHE A 258 5.96 5.02 11.02
C PHE A 258 6.28 6.51 11.02
N ARG A 259 7.55 6.82 11.28
CA ARG A 259 8.09 8.17 11.39
C ARG A 259 8.05 8.83 10.03
N LEU A 260 7.22 9.86 9.93
CA LEU A 260 7.02 10.67 8.75
C LEU A 260 8.15 11.68 8.61
N PHE A 261 8.65 11.85 7.39
CA PHE A 261 9.60 12.90 7.05
C PHE A 261 9.27 13.51 5.68
N ASP A 262 9.86 14.66 5.38
CA ASP A 262 9.60 15.38 4.13
C ASP A 262 10.09 14.58 2.91
N PRO A 263 9.20 14.24 1.94
CA PRO A 263 9.61 13.53 0.75
C PRO A 263 10.68 14.20 -0.09
N MET A 264 10.85 15.52 0.01
CA MET A 264 11.92 16.21 -0.71
C MET A 264 13.31 15.87 -0.18
N ILE A 265 13.45 15.36 1.05
CA ILE A 265 14.71 14.82 1.57
C ILE A 265 15.11 13.56 0.78
N LEU A 266 14.13 12.73 0.38
CA LEU A 266 14.34 11.59 -0.53
C LEU A 266 14.57 12.05 -1.97
N LEU A 267 13.75 12.96 -2.49
CA LEU A 267 13.73 13.32 -3.91
C LEU A 267 14.78 14.34 -4.34
N SER A 268 15.49 14.99 -3.41
CA SER A 268 16.57 15.94 -3.69
C SER A 268 17.86 15.53 -2.98
N PRO A 269 18.56 14.50 -3.49
CA PRO A 269 19.82 14.07 -2.90
C PRO A 269 20.84 15.21 -2.91
N PRO A 270 21.79 15.23 -1.96
CA PRO A 270 22.86 16.22 -1.93
C PRO A 270 23.60 16.24 -3.27
N THR A 271 23.89 17.43 -3.78
CA THR A 271 24.83 17.56 -4.90
C THR A 271 26.21 17.13 -4.39
N GLU A 272 26.80 16.10 -5.00
CA GLU A 272 28.20 15.78 -4.73
C GLU A 272 29.06 16.96 -5.19
N ASN A 273 29.72 17.62 -4.23
CA ASN A 273 30.74 18.64 -4.47
C ASN A 273 32.12 18.00 -4.53
#